data_AF-H5X8U6-F1
#
_entry.id   AF-H5X8U6-F1
#
_cell.length_a   1.000
_cell.length_b   1.000
_cell.length_c   1.000
_cell.angle_alpha   90.00
_cell.angle_beta   90.00
_cell.angle_gamma   90.00
#
_symmetry.space_group_name_H-M   'P 1'
#
loop_
_entity.id
_entity.type
_entity.pdbx_description
1 polymer ?
#
loop_
_entity_poly.entity_id
_entity_poly.type
_entity_poly.pdbx_seq_one_letter_code
_entity_poly.pdbx_strand_id
1 'polypeptide(L)'
;MSDGRGYQVLTEELDTHAGKVDGFAERMRTAVDAARQVTMDNSAYGVICQPFALLLQPFEEMGVRALEQAAESITETAGKVREAAAAYTAREGETSAAVRRAGSGL
;
A
#
# COMPACT_ATOMS: atom_id res chain seq x y z
N MET A 1 -31.87 -22.51 19.21
CA MET A 1 -30.51 -22.00 18.97
C MET A 1 -30.59 -21.23 17.67
N SER A 2 -30.65 -19.90 17.75
CA SER A 2 -30.93 -19.05 16.58
C SER A 2 -29.70 -19.02 15.68
N ASP A 3 -29.84 -19.56 14.48
CA ASP A 3 -28.85 -19.49 13.41
C ASP A 3 -28.89 -18.09 12.77
N GLY A 4 -28.44 -17.11 13.54
CA GLY A 4 -28.29 -15.74 13.07
C GLY A 4 -27.08 -15.65 12.16
N ARG A 5 -27.27 -15.85 10.86
CA ARG A 5 -26.24 -15.62 9.83
C ARG A 5 -25.93 -14.12 9.76
N GLY A 6 -25.11 -13.65 10.69
CA GLY A 6 -24.49 -12.33 10.67
C GLY A 6 -23.40 -12.26 9.61
N TYR A 7 -23.12 -11.06 9.13
CA TYR A 7 -21.98 -10.81 8.25
C TYR A 7 -20.76 -10.61 9.14
N GLN A 8 -19.79 -11.53 9.11
CA GLN A 8 -18.54 -11.38 9.85
C GLN A 8 -17.53 -10.71 8.93
N VAL A 9 -17.13 -9.47 9.26
CA VAL A 9 -15.99 -8.86 8.61
C VAL A 9 -14.73 -9.50 9.17
N LEU A 10 -13.93 -10.10 8.30
CA LEU A 10 -12.66 -10.75 8.65
C LEU A 10 -11.58 -9.66 8.77
N THR A 11 -11.66 -8.86 9.84
CA THR A 11 -10.78 -7.71 10.05
C THR A 11 -9.30 -8.11 10.14
N GLU A 12 -9.00 -9.29 10.67
CA GLU A 12 -7.66 -9.89 10.65
C GLU A 12 -7.16 -10.19 9.22
N GLU A 13 -8.05 -10.61 8.32
CA GLU A 13 -7.69 -10.81 6.91
C GLU A 13 -7.44 -9.48 6.19
N LEU A 14 -8.18 -8.42 6.55
CA LEU A 14 -7.94 -7.07 6.04
C LEU A 14 -6.59 -6.53 6.51
N ASP A 15 -6.23 -6.71 7.79
CA ASP A 15 -4.91 -6.33 8.31
C ASP A 15 -3.80 -7.13 7.63
N THR A 16 -4.00 -8.44 7.47
CA THR A 16 -3.07 -9.30 6.71
C THR A 16 -2.92 -8.83 5.27
N HIS A 17 -4.02 -8.43 4.62
CA HIS A 17 -3.98 -7.90 3.27
C HIS A 17 -3.24 -6.56 3.21
N ALA A 18 -3.52 -5.63 4.12
CA ALA A 18 -2.81 -4.36 4.22
C ALA A 18 -1.29 -4.58 4.36
N GLY A 19 -0.86 -5.54 5.18
CA GLY A 19 0.55 -5.92 5.30
C GLY A 19 1.14 -6.46 3.99
N LYS A 20 0.39 -7.23 3.21
CA LYS A 20 0.83 -7.65 1.86
C LYS A 20 0.99 -6.46 0.90
N VAL A 21 0.09 -5.48 0.99
CA VAL A 21 0.16 -4.25 0.18
C VAL A 21 1.35 -3.39 0.59
N ASP A 22 1.67 -3.27 1.88
CA ASP A 22 2.91 -2.62 2.35
C ASP A 22 4.16 -3.31 1.78
N GLY A 23 4.18 -4.64 1.71
CA GLY A 23 5.26 -5.39 1.08
C GLY A 23 5.46 -5.03 -0.41
N PHE A 24 4.39 -4.69 -1.14
CA PHE A 24 4.53 -4.16 -2.50
C PHE A 24 5.07 -2.73 -2.51
N ALA A 25 4.67 -1.87 -1.56
CA ALA A 25 5.21 -0.53 -1.43
C ALA A 25 6.73 -0.56 -1.17
N GLU A 26 7.22 -1.45 -0.32
CA GLU A 26 8.65 -1.63 -0.06
C GLU A 26 9.42 -2.08 -1.31
N ARG A 27 8.86 -3.01 -2.07
CA ARG A 27 9.47 -3.44 -3.35
C ARG A 27 9.51 -2.32 -4.37
N MET A 28 8.48 -1.46 -4.42
CA MET A 28 8.50 -0.26 -5.26
C MET A 28 9.56 0.75 -4.80
N ARG A 29 9.71 0.98 -3.49
CA ARG A 29 10.79 1.85 -2.97
C ARG A 29 12.17 1.31 -3.35
N THR A 30 12.38 0.00 -3.25
CA THR A 30 13.61 -0.65 -3.73
C THR A 30 13.85 -0.39 -5.23
N ALA A 31 12.80 -0.42 -6.04
CA ALA A 31 12.90 -0.11 -7.47
C ALA A 31 13.22 1.38 -7.73
N VAL A 32 12.65 2.30 -6.94
CA VAL A 32 12.98 3.74 -6.98
C VAL A 32 14.46 3.96 -6.67
N ASP A 33 14.98 3.33 -5.61
CA ASP A 33 16.38 3.47 -5.20
C ASP A 33 17.32 2.95 -6.30
N ALA A 34 17.00 1.79 -6.89
CA ALA A 34 17.75 1.24 -8.01
C ALA A 34 17.70 2.15 -9.24
N ALA A 35 16.53 2.70 -9.58
CA ALA A 35 16.38 3.62 -10.71
C ALA A 35 17.20 4.90 -10.51
N ARG A 36 17.17 5.50 -9.31
CA ARG A 36 17.98 6.67 -8.96
C ARG A 36 19.48 6.38 -9.08
N GLN A 37 19.93 5.21 -8.64
CA GLN A 37 21.34 4.82 -8.73
C GLN A 37 21.81 4.73 -10.19
N VAL A 38 20.99 4.19 -11.08
CA VAL A 38 21.31 4.08 -12.51
C VAL A 38 21.30 5.45 -13.21
N THR A 39 20.30 6.29 -12.94
CA THR A 39 20.19 7.65 -13.54
C THR A 39 21.35 8.57 -13.15
N MET A 40 22.02 8.32 -12.01
CA MET A 40 23.19 9.09 -11.58
C MET A 40 24.48 8.72 -12.34
N ASP A 41 24.54 7.56 -13.01
CA ASP A 41 25.76 7.03 -13.61
C ASP A 41 25.62 6.74 -15.11
N ASN A 42 25.99 7.75 -15.91
CA ASN A 42 26.06 7.62 -17.38
C ASN A 42 27.30 6.84 -17.87
N SER A 43 28.17 6.36 -16.99
CA SER A 43 29.40 5.65 -17.38
C SER A 43 29.11 4.34 -18.12
N ALA A 44 27.94 3.74 -17.89
CA ALA A 44 27.47 2.53 -18.58
C ALA A 44 27.37 2.70 -20.11
N TYR A 45 27.18 3.92 -20.62
CA TYR A 45 27.14 4.20 -22.06
C TYR A 45 28.54 4.26 -22.71
N GLY A 46 29.62 4.27 -21.91
CA GLY A 46 30.99 4.45 -22.40
C GLY A 46 31.24 5.83 -23.02
N VAL A 47 32.50 6.14 -23.32
CA VAL A 47 32.93 7.50 -23.75
C VAL A 47 32.28 7.94 -25.06
N ILE A 48 32.01 7.00 -25.98
CA ILE A 48 31.51 7.31 -27.32
C ILE A 48 30.01 7.64 -27.32
N CYS A 49 29.21 6.99 -26.47
CA CYS A 49 27.75 7.12 -26.49
C CYS A 49 27.20 8.11 -25.45
N GLN A 50 28.05 8.81 -24.68
CA GLN A 50 27.63 9.83 -23.71
C GLN A 50 26.67 10.90 -24.25
N PRO A 51 26.80 11.40 -25.50
CA PRO A 51 25.83 12.37 -26.02
C PRO A 51 24.40 11.82 -26.10
N PHE A 52 24.24 10.50 -26.29
CA PHE A 52 22.92 9.86 -26.30
C PHE A 52 22.33 9.69 -24.90
N ALA A 53 23.17 9.48 -23.88
CA ALA A 53 22.74 9.42 -22.48
C ALA A 53 22.06 10.74 -22.05
N LEU A 54 22.62 11.88 -22.47
CA LEU A 54 22.03 13.20 -22.20
C LEU A 54 20.62 13.38 -22.80
N LEU A 55 20.33 12.71 -23.92
CA LEU A 55 18.99 12.75 -24.52
C LEU A 55 17.98 11.88 -23.76
N LEU A 56 18.45 10.87 -23.02
CA LEU A 56 17.61 9.94 -22.27
C LEU A 56 17.32 10.41 -20.84
N GLN A 57 18.20 11.24 -20.26
CA GLN A 57 18.08 11.74 -18.89
C GLN A 57 16.68 12.29 -18.52
N PRO A 58 15.98 13.09 -19.36
CA PRO A 58 14.64 13.57 -19.02
C PRO A 58 13.60 12.44 -18.89
N PHE A 59 13.76 11.37 -19.67
CA PHE A 59 12.88 10.19 -19.62
C PHE A 59 13.21 9.31 -18.42
N GLU A 60 14.49 9.18 -18.08
CA GLU A 60 14.92 8.47 -16.87
C GLU A 60 14.37 9.15 -15.62
N GLU A 61 14.47 10.48 -15.51
CA GLU A 61 13.88 11.23 -14.41
C GLU A 61 12.34 11.10 -14.37
N MET A 62 11.69 11.07 -15.53
CA MET A 62 10.24 10.83 -15.60
C MET A 62 9.89 9.43 -15.09
N GLY A 63 10.69 8.43 -15.43
CA GLY A 63 10.56 7.06 -14.92
C GLY A 63 10.71 6.99 -13.40
N VAL A 64 11.73 7.63 -12.84
CA VAL A 64 11.93 7.70 -11.38
C VAL A 64 10.72 8.33 -10.70
N ARG A 65 10.22 9.48 -11.19
CA ARG A 65 9.03 10.13 -10.63
C ARG A 65 7.78 9.26 -10.72
N ALA A 66 7.61 8.50 -11.80
CA ALA A 66 6.47 7.59 -11.95
C ALA A 66 6.52 6.44 -10.94
N LEU A 67 7.72 5.88 -10.70
CA LEU A 67 7.93 4.84 -9.68
C LEU A 67 7.67 5.37 -8.27
N GLU A 68 8.08 6.61 -7.97
CA GLU A 68 7.81 7.27 -6.69
C GLU A 68 6.30 7.43 -6.43
N GLN A 69 5.56 7.95 -7.42
CA GLN A 69 4.11 8.11 -7.32
C GLN A 69 3.39 6.76 -7.15
N ALA A 70 3.87 5.71 -7.81
CA ALA A 70 3.34 4.37 -7.64
C ALA A 70 3.57 3.85 -6.21
N ALA A 71 4.77 4.04 -5.65
CA ALA A 71 5.09 3.65 -4.27
C ALA A 71 4.22 4.38 -3.24
N GLU A 72 4.00 5.68 -3.43
CA GLU A 72 3.12 6.50 -2.59
C GLU A 72 1.66 6.02 -2.66
N SER A 73 1.14 5.82 -3.87
CA SER A 73 -0.25 5.37 -4.09
C SER A 73 -0.54 4.00 -3.46
N ILE A 74 0.42 3.07 -3.53
CA ILE A 74 0.30 1.75 -2.90
C ILE A 74 0.33 1.89 -1.37
N THR A 75 1.20 2.75 -0.84
CA THR A 75 1.28 3.03 0.61
C THR A 75 -0.04 3.61 1.12
N GLU A 76 -0.62 4.58 0.40
CA GLU A 76 -1.91 5.17 0.73
C GLU A 76 -3.02 4.11 0.70
N THR A 77 -3.00 3.22 -0.30
CA THR A 77 -3.97 2.13 -0.42
C THR A 77 -3.89 1.18 0.79
N ALA A 78 -2.69 0.79 1.22
CA ALA A 78 -2.51 -0.03 2.43
C ALA A 78 -3.07 0.68 3.67
N GLY A 79 -2.84 2.00 3.79
CA GLY A 79 -3.43 2.84 4.83
C GLY A 79 -4.95 2.78 4.86
N LYS A 80 -5.60 2.99 3.71
CA LYS A 80 -7.07 2.92 3.58
C LYS A 80 -7.64 1.56 3.95
N VAL A 81 -6.93 0.46 3.65
CA VAL A 81 -7.36 -0.89 4.06
C VAL A 81 -7.31 -1.04 5.58
N ARG A 82 -6.27 -0.55 6.25
CA ARG A 82 -6.19 -0.54 7.73
C ARG A 82 -7.30 0.31 8.35
N GLU A 83 -7.55 1.50 7.81
CA GLU A 83 -8.62 2.38 8.27
C GLU A 83 -9.99 1.69 8.16
N ALA A 84 -10.23 0.98 7.06
CA ALA A 84 -11.45 0.18 6.90
C ALA A 84 -11.55 -0.94 7.94
N ALA A 85 -10.48 -1.71 8.17
CA ALA A 85 -10.44 -2.77 9.17
C ALA A 85 -10.72 -2.24 10.60
N ALA A 86 -10.13 -1.09 10.96
CA ALA A 86 -10.36 -0.42 12.23
C ALA A 86 -11.81 0.07 12.37
N ALA A 87 -12.37 0.67 11.31
CA ALA A 87 -13.76 1.12 11.30
C ALA A 87 -14.75 -0.03 11.50
N TYR A 88 -14.53 -1.17 10.83
CA TYR A 88 -15.36 -2.37 11.01
C TYR A 88 -15.26 -2.93 12.43
N THR A 89 -14.05 -3.03 12.98
CA THR A 89 -13.84 -3.51 14.36
C THR A 89 -14.55 -2.63 15.38
N ALA A 90 -14.46 -1.30 15.23
CA ALA A 90 -15.13 -0.36 16.12
C ALA A 90 -16.66 -0.51 16.07
N ARG A 91 -17.23 -0.60 14.85
CA ARG A 91 -18.68 -0.77 14.67
C ARG A 91 -19.20 -2.08 15.25
N GLU A 92 -18.49 -3.19 15.02
CA GLU A 92 -18.86 -4.48 15.61
C GLU A 92 -18.81 -4.44 17.16
N GLY A 93 -17.80 -3.76 17.73
CA GLY A 93 -17.70 -3.54 19.16
C GLY A 93 -18.89 -2.74 19.73
N GLU A 94 -19.26 -1.64 19.07
CA GLU A 94 -20.42 -0.81 19.44
C GLU A 94 -21.73 -1.60 19.39
N THR A 95 -21.97 -2.32 18.28
CA THR A 95 -23.18 -3.10 18.07
C THR A 95 -23.28 -4.26 19.05
N SER A 96 -22.21 -5.04 19.24
CA SER A 96 -22.18 -6.15 20.19
C SER A 96 -22.38 -5.70 21.64
N ALA A 97 -21.85 -4.53 22.02
CA ALA A 97 -22.09 -3.94 23.33
C ALA A 97 -23.56 -3.50 23.50
N ALA A 98 -24.17 -2.90 22.48
CA ALA A 98 -25.57 -2.52 22.50
C ALA A 98 -26.50 -3.75 22.64
N VAL A 99 -26.23 -4.81 21.87
CA VAL A 99 -26.99 -6.07 21.93
C VAL A 99 -26.86 -6.72 23.31
N ARG A 100 -25.65 -6.80 23.86
CA ARG A 100 -25.43 -7.35 25.22
C ARG A 100 -26.18 -6.56 26.29
N ARG A 101 -26.16 -5.22 26.23
CA ARG A 101 -26.91 -4.37 27.17
C ARG A 101 -28.41 -4.58 27.08
N ALA A 102 -28.96 -4.67 25.86
CA ALA A 102 -30.38 -4.93 25.65
C ALA A 102 -30.78 -6.33 26.14
N GLY A 103 -29.93 -7.34 25.92
CA GLY A 103 -30.16 -8.71 26.39
C GLY A 103 -30.02 -8.89 27.90
N SER A 104 -29.16 -8.13 28.58
CA SER A 104 -28.99 -8.17 30.04
C SER A 104 -30.12 -7.49 30.83
N GLY A 105 -31.05 -6.82 30.14
CA GLY A 105 -32.22 -6.17 30.74
C GLY A 105 -33.51 -7.01 30.70
N LEU A 106 -33.45 -8.22 30.13
CA LEU A 106 -34.50 -9.25 30.11
C LEU A 106 -34.16 -10.36 31.11
#